data_AF-A0A946MRK1-F1
#
_entry.id   AF-A0A946MRK1-F1
#
_cell.length_a   1.000
_cell.length_b   1.000
_cell.length_c   1.000
_cell.angle_alpha   90.00
_cell.angle_beta   90.00
_cell.angle_gamma   90.00
#
_symmetry.space_group_name_H-M   'P 1'
#
loop_
_entity.id
_entity.type
_entity.pdbx_description
1 polymer ?
#
loop_
_entity_poly.entity_id
_entity_poly.type
_entity_poly.pdbx_seq_one_letter_code
_entity_poly.pdbx_strand_id
1 'polypeptide(L)' 'SVTIIAETGLQADAMATGVFVLGPVDGMALVELQENVEAYIIDNDREIHRSSGIDKYLVEPS' A
#
# COMPACT_ATOMS: atom_id res chain seq x y z
N SER A 1 2.55 1.36 9.71
CA SER A 1 2.08 0.05 9.20
C SER A 1 1.93 0.13 7.70
N VAL A 2 1.98 -1.02 7.02
CA VAL A 2 1.75 -1.13 5.57
C VAL A 2 0.65 -2.16 5.35
N THR A 3 -0.38 -1.78 4.61
CA THR A 3 -1.43 -2.68 4.12
C THR A 3 -1.33 -2.74 2.61
N ILE A 4 -1.25 -3.94 2.05
CA ILE A 4 -1.19 -4.17 0.59
C ILE A 4 -2.44 -4.91 0.14
N ILE A 5 -3.01 -4.46 -0.97
CA ILE A 5 -4.04 -5.16 -1.74
C ILE A 5 -3.37 -5.63 -3.04
N ALA A 6 -3.45 -6.93 -3.33
CA ALA A 6 -2.89 -7.54 -4.54
C ALA A 6 -3.72 -8.76 -4.96
N GLU A 7 -3.46 -9.30 -6.15
CA GLU A 7 -4.18 -10.48 -6.67
C GLU A 7 -4.01 -11.74 -5.80
N THR A 8 -2.84 -11.88 -5.15
CA THR A 8 -2.54 -13.04 -4.31
C THR A 8 -1.98 -12.63 -2.96
N GLY A 9 -2.26 -13.44 -1.93
CA GLY A 9 -1.73 -13.22 -0.59
C GLY A 9 -0.20 -13.28 -0.54
N LEU A 10 0.43 -14.12 -1.37
CA LEU A 10 1.89 -14.21 -1.46
C LEU A 10 2.52 -12.89 -1.95
N GLN A 11 1.93 -12.29 -2.99
CA GLN A 11 2.40 -11.00 -3.50
C GLN A 11 2.17 -9.89 -2.48
N ALA A 12 1.00 -9.87 -1.84
CA ALA A 12 0.68 -8.88 -0.80
C ALA A 12 1.67 -8.95 0.38
N ASP A 13 1.99 -10.15 0.87
CA ASP A 13 2.92 -10.36 1.99
C ASP A 13 4.36 -9.94 1.65
N ALA A 14 4.84 -10.36 0.47
CA ALA A 14 6.17 -9.99 -0.01
C ALA A 14 6.31 -8.47 -0.20
N MET A 15 5.30 -7.83 -0.80
CA MET A 15 5.30 -6.38 -1.01
C MET A 15 5.13 -5.60 0.28
N ALA A 16 4.31 -6.07 1.22
CA ALA A 16 4.15 -5.41 2.52
C ALA A 16 5.50 -5.32 3.26
N THR A 17 6.27 -6.41 3.23
CA THR A 17 7.62 -6.44 3.81
C THR A 17 8.57 -5.51 3.07
N GLY A 18 8.61 -5.56 1.74
CA GLY A 18 9.48 -4.70 0.92
C GLY A 18 9.19 -3.21 1.10
N VAL A 19 7.93 -2.81 1.01
CA VAL A 19 7.46 -1.43 1.21
C VAL A 19 7.76 -0.96 2.63
N PHE A 20 7.59 -1.81 3.65
CA PHE A 20 7.93 -1.46 5.03
C PHE A 20 9.42 -1.15 5.20
N VAL A 21 10.30 -1.92 4.53
CA VAL A 21 11.76 -1.69 4.56
C VAL A 21 12.16 -0.43 3.78
N LEU A 22 11.54 -0.17 2.64
CA LEU A 22 11.82 1.02 1.81
C LEU A 22 11.29 2.32 2.43
N GLY A 23 10.26 2.24 3.27
CA GLY A 23 9.59 3.39 3.85
C GLY A 23 8.52 3.98 2.92
N PRO A 24 7.79 5.01 3.38
CA PRO A 24 6.56 5.48 2.73
C PRO A 24 6.79 6.06 1.33
N VAL A 25 7.87 6.81 1.11
CA VAL A 25 8.12 7.49 -0.17
C VAL A 25 8.55 6.50 -1.25
N ASP A 26 9.66 5.80 -1.04
CA ASP A 26 10.20 4.86 -2.02
C ASP A 26 9.31 3.61 -2.16
N GLY A 27 8.70 3.18 -1.06
CA GLY A 27 7.73 2.09 -1.07
C GLY A 27 6.48 2.42 -1.87
N MET A 28 5.94 3.64 -1.76
CA MET A 28 4.80 4.07 -2.58
C MET A 28 5.18 4.18 -4.05
N ALA A 29 6.37 4.71 -4.36
CA ALA A 29 6.87 4.77 -5.73
C ALA A 29 6.98 3.37 -6.37
N LEU A 30 7.37 2.34 -5.62
CA LEU A 30 7.36 0.95 -6.08
C LEU A 30 5.93 0.44 -6.35
N VAL A 31 4.97 0.78 -5.48
CA VAL A 31 3.56 0.36 -5.62
C VAL A 31 2.95 0.95 -6.89
N GLU A 32 3.18 2.23 -7.18
CA GLU A 32 2.65 2.91 -8.39
C GLU A 32 3.16 2.31 -9.71
N LEU A 33 4.22 1.50 -9.69
CA LEU A 33 4.71 0.79 -10.88
C LEU A 33 3.94 -0.51 -11.16
N GLN A 34 3.06 -0.94 -10.27
CA GLN A 34 2.35 -2.22 -10.35
C GLN A 34 0.86 -1.99 -10.64
N GLU A 35 0.35 -2.51 -11.77
CA GLU A 35 -1.03 -2.23 -12.23
C GLU A 35 -2.13 -2.74 -11.28
N ASN A 36 -1.89 -3.85 -10.58
CA ASN A 36 -2.89 -4.53 -9.74
C ASN A 36 -2.47 -4.58 -8.26
N VAL A 37 -1.71 -3.59 -7.80
CA VAL A 37 -1.29 -3.50 -6.41
C VAL A 37 -1.61 -2.12 -5.86
N GLU A 38 -2.25 -2.08 -4.70
CA GLU A 38 -2.54 -0.85 -3.97
C GLU A 38 -1.98 -0.93 -2.55
N ALA A 39 -1.64 0.24 -1.98
CA ALA A 39 -1.05 0.34 -0.65
C ALA A 39 -1.69 1.44 0.20
N TYR A 40 -1.88 1.12 1.48
CA TYR A 40 -2.25 2.06 2.53
C TYR A 40 -1.17 2.04 3.60
N ILE A 41 -0.47 3.16 3.79
CA ILE A 41 0.62 3.28 4.74
C ILE A 41 0.23 4.30 5.80
N ILE A 42 0.47 3.95 7.07
CA ILE A 42 0.41 4.88 8.20
C ILE A 42 1.83 4.98 8.74
N ASP A 43 2.45 6.14 8.65
CA ASP A 43 3.82 6.34 9.14
C ASP A 43 3.87 6.69 10.65
N ASN A 44 5.06 7.03 11.13
CA ASN A 44 5.28 7.34 12.54
C ASN A 44 4.67 8.69 12.97
N ASP A 45 4.47 9.61 12.02
CA ASP A 45 3.86 10.91 12.23
C ASP A 45 2.33 10.86 12.11
N ARG A 46 1.78 9.66 11.88
CA ARG A 46 0.37 9.37 11.63
C ARG A 46 -0.13 9.96 10.31
N GLU A 47 0.78 10.28 9.40
CA GLU A 47 0.40 10.64 8.04
C GLU A 47 0.00 9.38 7.28
N ILE A 48 -1.01 9.57 6.42
CA ILE A 48 -1.57 8.50 5.61
C ILE A 48 -1.06 8.68 4.18
N HIS A 49 -0.41 7.65 3.66
CA HIS A 49 0.02 7.58 2.26
C HIS A 49 -0.82 6.51 1.56
N ARG A 50 -1.40 6.86 0.41
CA ARG A 50 -2.33 6.03 -0.34
C ARG A 50 -1.88 5.96 -1.79
N SER A 51 -1.91 4.77 -2.37
CA SER A 51 -1.72 4.62 -3.80
C SER A 51 -2.90 5.18 -4.58
N SER A 52 -2.65 5.54 -5.84
CA SER A 52 -3.58 6.28 -6.68
C SER A 52 -4.90 5.54 -6.98
N GLY A 53 -4.92 4.21 -6.92
CA GLY A 53 -6.10 3.39 -7.22
C GLY A 53 -6.84 2.86 -6.00
N ILE A 54 -6.38 3.14 -4.77
CA ILE A 54 -6.90 2.49 -3.56
C ILE A 54 -8.37 2.79 -3.27
N ASP A 55 -8.89 3.93 -3.73
CA ASP A 55 -10.26 4.37 -3.47
C ASP A 55 -11.31 3.36 -4.00
N LYS A 56 -10.95 2.53 -4.98
CA LYS A 56 -11.80 1.43 -5.48
C LYS A 56 -12.10 0.35 -4.43
N TYR A 57 -11.29 0.28 -3.38
CA TYR A 57 -11.37 -0.73 -2.32
C TYR A 57 -11.83 -0.15 -0.98
N LEU A 58 -11.89 1.16 -0.86
CA LEU A 58 -12.36 1.83 0.34
C LEU A 58 -13.88 1.97 0.29
N VAL A 59 -14.55 1.55 1.36
CA VAL A 59 -15.99 1.73 1.52
C VAL A 59 -16.19 2.62 2.73
N GLU A 60 -16.85 3.76 2.54
CA GLU A 60 -17.26 4.57 3.69
C GLU A 60 -18.40 3.86 4.44
N PRO A 61 -18.27 3.68 5.77
CA PRO A 61 -19.35 3.10 6.55
C PRO A 61 -20.56 4.04 6.55
N SER A 62 -21.75 3.46 6.35
CA SER A 62 -23.06 4.12 6.44
C SER A 62 -23.43 4.54 7.86
#